data_AF-A0A957F4G0-F1
#
_entry.id   AF-A0A957F4G0-F1
#
_cell.length_a   1.000
_cell.length_b   1.000
_cell.length_c   1.000
_cell.angle_alpha   90.00
_cell.angle_beta   90.00
_cell.angle_gamma   90.00
#
_symmetry.space_group_name_H-M   'P 1'
#
loop_
_entity.id
_entity.type
_entity.pdbx_description
1 polymer ?
#
loop_
_entity_poly.entity_id
_entity_poly.type
_entity_poly.pdbx_seq_one_letter_code
_entity_poly.pdbx_strand_id
1 'polypeptide(L)'
;MRPTAPRLILATVAFGVFVAADDLTVVSTMLRQIIFDLDIPLPDGLDRAAWIVNAYLIAYVVVMPFVGRLSDLVGRRAVYVGSLLLFLAGSIWVPFAPDLPTFIAGRVLTALGGGAMVPVAMAILGDVYPPQKRATALGTLGAIDTAGWVWGPLYGALLIRYLSWEWQFYLNIPLSLLGIAAAWWVLRDLPQPAHRARIDWPGTAVLTICLLSLNV
;
A
#
# COMPACT_ATOMS: atom_id res chain seq x y z
N MET A 1 28.61 -12.70 6.89
CA MET A 1 28.08 -11.63 6.02
C MET A 1 27.88 -10.40 6.89
N ARG A 2 28.22 -9.19 6.42
CA ARG A 2 28.05 -7.96 7.24
C ARG A 2 26.55 -7.63 7.36
N PRO A 3 26.04 -7.25 8.55
CA PRO A 3 24.64 -6.86 8.69
C PRO A 3 24.33 -5.66 7.79
N THR A 4 23.17 -5.69 7.12
CA THR A 4 22.75 -4.63 6.21
C THR A 4 22.65 -3.29 6.93
N ALA A 5 23.11 -2.21 6.29
CA ALA A 5 23.10 -0.89 6.92
C ALA A 5 21.64 -0.44 7.22
N PRO A 6 21.33 0.05 8.44
CA PRO A 6 19.98 0.50 8.80
C PRO A 6 19.38 1.54 7.85
N ARG A 7 20.22 2.41 7.27
CA ARG A 7 19.81 3.41 6.28
C ARG A 7 19.30 2.79 4.97
N LEU A 8 19.89 1.67 4.55
CA LEU A 8 19.46 0.96 3.35
C LEU A 8 18.13 0.24 3.59
N ILE A 9 17.93 -0.30 4.79
CA ILE A 9 16.65 -0.86 5.23
C ILE A 9 15.57 0.22 5.21
N LEU A 10 15.84 1.40 5.80
CA LEU A 10 14.95 2.56 5.76
C LEU A 10 14.58 2.95 4.33
N ALA A 11 15.58 3.14 3.46
CA ALA A 11 15.33 3.51 2.06
C ALA A 11 14.45 2.47 1.35
N THR A 12 14.70 1.17 1.60
CA THR A 12 13.95 0.07 0.97
C THR A 12 12.49 0.06 1.43
N VAL A 13 12.23 0.14 2.74
CA VAL A 13 10.85 0.10 3.24
C VAL A 13 10.10 1.40 2.97
N ALA A 14 10.80 2.54 2.99
CA ALA A 14 10.21 3.83 2.68
C ALA A 14 9.87 3.97 1.20
N PHE A 15 10.62 3.34 0.29
CA PHE A 15 10.29 3.31 -1.12
C PHE A 15 8.94 2.62 -1.38
N GLY A 16 8.69 1.45 -0.79
CA GLY A 16 7.38 0.79 -0.94
C GLY A 16 6.23 1.61 -0.34
N VAL A 17 6.45 2.25 0.81
CA VAL A 17 5.47 3.15 1.43
C VAL A 17 5.19 4.37 0.55
N PHE A 18 6.22 4.97 -0.05
CA PHE A 18 6.06 6.07 -1.00
C PHE A 18 5.18 5.68 -2.20
N VAL A 19 5.45 4.52 -2.80
CA VAL A 19 4.66 4.00 -3.94
C VAL A 19 3.20 3.76 -3.53
N ALA A 20 2.96 3.23 -2.33
CA ALA A 20 1.61 3.03 -1.81
C ALA A 20 0.87 4.36 -1.54
N ALA A 21 1.57 5.37 -1.02
CA ALA A 21 1.03 6.70 -0.74
C ALA A 21 0.70 7.48 -2.02
N ASP A 22 1.55 7.38 -3.03
CA ASP A 22 1.31 7.87 -4.38
C ASP A 22 0.02 7.25 -4.97
N ASP A 23 -0.06 5.91 -4.99
CA ASP A 23 -1.19 5.17 -5.55
C ASP A 23 -2.54 5.44 -4.85
N LEU A 24 -2.50 5.76 -3.55
CA LEU A 24 -3.69 6.14 -2.79
C LEU A 24 -4.30 7.44 -3.31
N THR A 25 -3.46 8.43 -3.66
CA THR A 25 -3.90 9.80 -3.93
C THR A 25 -4.04 10.13 -5.41
N VAL A 26 -3.25 9.48 -6.27
CA VAL A 26 -3.21 9.72 -7.72
C VAL A 26 -4.59 9.61 -8.40
N VAL A 27 -5.41 8.64 -7.98
CA VAL A 27 -6.70 8.33 -8.61
C VAL A 27 -7.67 9.51 -8.54
N SER A 28 -7.58 10.34 -7.51
CA SER A 28 -8.43 11.54 -7.36
C SER A 28 -8.31 12.50 -8.54
N THR A 29 -7.14 12.57 -9.19
CA THR A 29 -6.89 13.46 -10.34
C THR A 29 -7.39 12.92 -11.66
N MET A 30 -7.40 11.60 -11.81
CA MET A 30 -7.82 10.89 -13.03
C MET A 30 -9.24 10.34 -12.96
N LEU A 31 -9.95 10.54 -11.83
CA LEU A 31 -11.28 9.98 -11.58
C LEU A 31 -12.28 10.26 -12.71
N ARG A 32 -12.30 11.49 -13.24
CA ARG A 32 -13.19 11.84 -14.36
C ARG A 32 -12.91 10.98 -15.59
N GLN A 33 -11.65 10.79 -15.95
CA GLN A 33 -11.28 9.99 -17.12
C GLN A 33 -11.65 8.52 -16.92
N ILE A 34 -11.43 7.97 -15.72
CA ILE A 34 -11.85 6.61 -15.37
C ILE A 34 -13.37 6.45 -15.52
N ILE A 35 -14.17 7.43 -15.08
CA ILE A 35 -15.63 7.41 -15.21
C ILE A 35 -16.06 7.35 -16.69
N PHE A 36 -15.40 8.14 -17.54
CA PHE A 36 -15.69 8.16 -18.98
C PHE A 36 -15.26 6.85 -19.66
N ASP A 37 -14.05 6.37 -19.40
CA ASP A 37 -13.50 5.17 -20.07
C ASP A 37 -14.20 3.88 -19.63
N LEU A 38 -14.78 3.84 -18.43
CA LEU A 38 -15.59 2.71 -17.95
C LEU A 38 -17.09 2.85 -18.27
N ASP A 39 -17.48 3.82 -19.12
CA ASP A 39 -18.87 4.07 -19.56
C ASP A 39 -19.89 4.11 -18.42
N ILE A 40 -19.52 4.71 -17.28
CA ILE A 40 -20.39 4.74 -16.09
C ILE A 40 -21.59 5.67 -16.35
N PRO A 41 -22.86 5.19 -16.27
CA PRO A 41 -24.04 5.99 -16.61
C PRO A 41 -24.25 7.15 -15.64
N LEU A 42 -24.24 8.39 -16.12
CA LEU A 42 -24.51 9.60 -15.32
C LEU A 42 -26.00 10.00 -15.43
N PRO A 43 -26.67 10.48 -14.36
CA PRO A 43 -26.10 10.97 -13.08
C PRO A 43 -25.99 9.95 -11.94
N ASP A 44 -26.76 8.85 -11.94
CA ASP A 44 -26.79 7.84 -10.85
C ASP A 44 -25.46 7.09 -10.65
N GLY A 45 -24.56 7.18 -11.62
CA GLY A 45 -23.23 6.57 -11.59
C GLY A 45 -22.18 7.34 -10.80
N LEU A 46 -22.46 8.59 -10.37
CA LEU A 46 -21.52 9.34 -9.51
C LEU A 46 -21.34 8.68 -8.14
N ASP A 47 -22.44 8.22 -7.54
CA ASP A 47 -22.40 7.47 -6.28
C ASP A 47 -21.63 6.15 -6.44
N ARG A 48 -21.73 5.52 -7.62
CA ARG A 48 -20.95 4.31 -7.96
C ARG A 48 -19.47 4.64 -8.15
N ALA A 49 -19.15 5.77 -8.76
CA ALA A 49 -17.77 6.22 -8.94
C ALA A 49 -17.10 6.60 -7.60
N ALA A 50 -17.84 7.07 -6.61
CA ALA A 50 -17.31 7.32 -5.27
C ALA A 50 -16.72 6.05 -4.62
N TRP A 51 -17.24 4.87 -4.97
CA TRP A 51 -16.70 3.58 -4.50
C TRP A 51 -15.29 3.27 -5.00
N ILE A 52 -14.82 3.90 -6.09
CA ILE A 52 -13.43 3.77 -6.56
C ILE A 52 -12.44 4.19 -5.47
N VAL A 53 -12.75 5.31 -4.78
CA VAL A 53 -11.90 5.85 -3.71
C VAL A 53 -12.26 5.19 -2.38
N ASN A 54 -13.55 5.07 -2.05
CA ASN A 54 -13.97 4.55 -0.76
C ASN A 54 -13.58 3.09 -0.55
N ALA A 55 -13.76 2.21 -1.54
CA ALA A 55 -13.38 0.80 -1.42
C ALA A 55 -11.87 0.66 -1.19
N TYR A 56 -11.06 1.47 -1.88
CA TYR A 56 -9.62 1.52 -1.67
C TYR A 56 -9.29 1.94 -0.23
N LEU A 57 -9.85 3.06 0.25
CA LEU A 57 -9.58 3.55 1.61
C LEU A 57 -10.02 2.57 2.69
N ILE A 58 -11.19 1.95 2.54
CA ILE A 58 -11.69 0.93 3.47
C ILE A 58 -10.71 -0.24 3.53
N ALA A 59 -10.34 -0.80 2.37
CA ALA A 59 -9.39 -1.92 2.31
C ALA A 59 -8.01 -1.53 2.88
N TYR A 60 -7.52 -0.34 2.55
CA TYR A 60 -6.25 0.20 3.01
C TYR A 60 -6.18 0.36 4.53
N VAL A 61 -7.26 0.83 5.16
CA VAL A 61 -7.32 1.00 6.62
C VAL A 61 -7.56 -0.33 7.34
N VAL A 62 -8.48 -1.16 6.83
CA VAL A 62 -8.83 -2.45 7.46
C VAL A 62 -7.64 -3.38 7.51
N VAL A 63 -6.76 -3.38 6.50
CA VAL A 63 -5.63 -4.31 6.45
C VAL A 63 -4.51 -4.00 7.46
N MET A 64 -4.35 -2.72 7.85
CA MET A 64 -3.23 -2.29 8.69
C MET A 64 -3.10 -3.03 10.03
N PRO A 65 -4.15 -3.11 10.88
CA PRO A 65 -4.04 -3.76 12.18
C PRO A 65 -3.76 -5.27 12.07
N PHE A 66 -4.29 -5.91 11.03
CA PHE A 66 -4.10 -7.33 10.79
C PHE A 66 -2.65 -7.66 10.43
N VAL A 67 -2.09 -6.89 9.48
CA VAL A 67 -0.77 -7.19 8.93
C VAL A 67 0.34 -6.85 9.91
N GLY A 68 0.15 -5.81 10.74
CA GLY A 68 1.06 -5.52 11.85
C GLY A 68 1.33 -6.77 12.68
N ARG A 69 0.25 -7.40 13.17
CA ARG A 69 0.33 -8.65 13.94
C ARG A 69 0.81 -9.83 13.11
N LEU A 70 0.35 -9.98 11.86
CA LEU A 70 0.80 -11.06 10.98
C LEU A 70 2.32 -11.03 10.78
N SER A 71 2.91 -9.84 10.67
CA SER A 71 4.35 -9.66 10.49
C SER A 71 5.16 -9.98 11.73
N ASP A 72 4.58 -9.88 12.94
CA ASP A 72 5.18 -10.40 14.16
C ASP A 72 5.27 -11.94 14.14
N LEU A 73 4.31 -12.62 13.50
CA LEU A 73 4.19 -14.08 13.53
C LEU A 73 4.96 -14.78 12.42
N VAL A 74 4.77 -14.32 11.19
CA VAL A 74 5.32 -14.93 9.97
C VAL A 74 6.73 -14.38 9.68
N GLY A 75 7.05 -13.22 10.25
CA GLY A 75 8.31 -12.52 10.05
C GLY A 75 8.16 -11.33 9.11
N ARG A 76 8.82 -10.23 9.48
CA ARG A 76 8.74 -8.93 8.80
C ARG A 76 9.02 -8.99 7.31
N ARG A 77 10.09 -9.68 6.92
CA ARG A 77 10.52 -9.79 5.51
C ARG A 77 9.45 -10.47 4.64
N ALA A 78 8.95 -11.63 5.08
CA ALA A 78 7.98 -12.40 4.31
C ALA A 78 6.68 -11.63 4.12
N VAL A 79 6.20 -10.97 5.18
CA VAL A 79 4.99 -10.17 5.11
C VAL A 79 5.18 -8.92 4.25
N TYR A 80 6.30 -8.19 4.40
CA TYR A 80 6.56 -7.00 3.57
C TYR A 80 6.65 -7.33 2.08
N VAL A 81 7.35 -8.42 1.72
CA VAL A 81 7.42 -8.90 0.33
C VAL A 81 6.05 -9.37 -0.15
N GLY A 82 5.26 -10.05 0.70
CA GLY A 82 3.88 -10.44 0.39
C GLY A 82 2.98 -9.23 0.09
N SER A 83 3.10 -8.16 0.87
CA SER A 83 2.38 -6.90 0.64
C SER A 83 2.72 -6.29 -0.72
N LEU A 84 4.01 -6.27 -1.09
CA LEU A 84 4.47 -5.79 -2.40
C LEU A 84 3.96 -6.68 -3.55
N LEU A 85 3.95 -8.00 -3.38
CA LEU A 85 3.39 -8.92 -4.36
C LEU A 85 1.88 -8.73 -4.55
N LEU A 86 1.14 -8.48 -3.47
CA LEU A 86 -0.29 -8.21 -3.54
C LEU A 86 -0.57 -6.89 -4.26
N PHE A 87 0.22 -5.86 -3.95
CA PHE A 87 0.16 -4.57 -4.64
C PHE A 87 0.48 -4.70 -6.13
N LEU A 88 1.52 -5.48 -6.48
CA LEU A 88 1.88 -5.80 -7.86
C LEU A 88 0.75 -6.52 -8.59
N ALA A 89 0.13 -7.52 -7.96
CA ALA A 89 -0.97 -8.28 -8.56
C ALA A 89 -2.16 -7.38 -8.88
N GLY A 90 -2.55 -6.50 -7.95
CA GLY A 90 -3.58 -5.49 -8.20
C GLY A 90 -3.19 -4.52 -9.33
N SER A 91 -1.93 -4.07 -9.35
CA SER A 91 -1.43 -3.15 -10.39
C SER A 91 -1.40 -3.79 -11.78
N ILE A 92 -1.19 -5.11 -11.87
CA ILE A 92 -1.32 -5.86 -13.11
C ILE A 92 -2.79 -6.00 -13.50
N TRP A 93 -3.69 -6.20 -12.53
CA TRP A 93 -5.11 -6.45 -12.79
C TRP A 93 -5.86 -5.22 -13.30
N VAL A 94 -5.69 -4.07 -12.65
CA VAL A 94 -6.51 -2.87 -12.87
C VAL A 94 -6.52 -2.38 -14.33
N PRO A 95 -5.40 -2.33 -15.08
CA PRO A 95 -5.39 -1.93 -16.49
C PRO A 95 -6.27 -2.76 -17.42
N PHE A 96 -6.58 -4.01 -17.05
CA PHE A 96 -7.37 -4.91 -17.87
C PHE A 96 -8.83 -5.01 -17.40
N ALA A 97 -9.25 -4.16 -16.47
CA ALA A 97 -10.61 -4.15 -15.96
C ALA A 97 -11.60 -3.61 -17.02
N PRO A 98 -12.57 -4.42 -17.48
CA PRO A 98 -13.52 -4.00 -18.51
C PRO A 98 -14.73 -3.25 -17.92
N ASP A 99 -14.90 -3.28 -16.59
CA ASP A 99 -16.06 -2.73 -15.89
C ASP A 99 -15.67 -2.23 -14.49
N LEU A 100 -16.54 -1.40 -13.91
CA LEU A 100 -16.34 -0.79 -12.60
C LEU A 100 -16.14 -1.81 -11.45
N PRO A 101 -16.99 -2.84 -11.28
CA PRO A 101 -16.74 -3.90 -10.28
C PRO A 101 -15.35 -4.54 -10.39
N THR A 102 -14.93 -4.92 -11.60
CA THR A 102 -13.63 -5.53 -11.84
C THR A 102 -12.48 -4.56 -11.54
N PHE A 103 -12.66 -3.28 -11.87
CA PHE A 103 -11.72 -2.21 -11.54
C PHE A 103 -11.59 -2.04 -10.02
N ILE A 104 -12.72 -1.97 -9.30
CA ILE A 104 -12.74 -1.86 -7.83
C ILE A 104 -12.07 -3.07 -7.19
N ALA A 105 -12.30 -4.29 -7.69
CA ALA A 105 -11.64 -5.48 -7.17
C ALA A 105 -10.11 -5.39 -7.27
N GLY A 106 -9.59 -4.92 -8.41
CA GLY A 106 -8.16 -4.65 -8.58
C GLY A 106 -7.64 -3.56 -7.63
N ARG A 107 -8.42 -2.48 -7.43
CA ARG A 107 -8.11 -1.42 -6.45
C ARG A 107 -8.07 -1.94 -5.02
N VAL A 108 -8.97 -2.84 -4.65
CA VAL A 108 -8.94 -3.47 -3.33
C VAL A 108 -7.65 -4.28 -3.16
N LEU A 109 -7.20 -5.02 -4.18
CA LEU A 109 -5.93 -5.74 -4.13
C LEU A 109 -4.74 -4.79 -3.94
N THR A 110 -4.67 -3.68 -4.69
CA THR A 110 -3.61 -2.69 -4.49
C THR A 110 -3.69 -2.05 -3.11
N ALA A 111 -4.89 -1.70 -2.64
CA ALA A 111 -5.11 -1.13 -1.32
C ALA A 111 -4.64 -2.03 -0.18
N LEU A 112 -4.97 -3.32 -0.25
CA LEU A 112 -4.55 -4.31 0.74
C LEU A 112 -3.02 -4.43 0.77
N GLY A 113 -2.37 -4.45 -0.39
CA GLY A 113 -0.92 -4.48 -0.49
C GLY A 113 -0.28 -3.20 0.07
N GLY A 114 -0.71 -2.04 -0.40
CA GLY A 114 -0.18 -0.74 -0.01
C GLY A 114 -0.38 -0.45 1.48
N GLY A 115 -1.58 -0.67 2.00
CA GLY A 115 -1.92 -0.45 3.41
C GLY A 115 -1.14 -1.37 4.34
N ALA A 116 -0.84 -2.58 3.88
CA ALA A 116 -0.02 -3.54 4.61
C ALA A 116 1.47 -3.13 4.70
N MET A 117 2.00 -2.34 3.75
CA MET A 117 3.40 -1.93 3.77
C MET A 117 3.73 -0.99 4.93
N VAL A 118 2.82 -0.07 5.27
CA VAL A 118 3.04 0.98 6.29
C VAL A 118 3.32 0.43 7.68
N PRO A 119 2.44 -0.38 8.31
CA PRO A 119 2.67 -0.89 9.66
C PRO A 119 3.88 -1.84 9.70
N VAL A 120 4.11 -2.61 8.64
CA VAL A 120 5.26 -3.53 8.57
C VAL A 120 6.57 -2.74 8.46
N ALA A 121 6.60 -1.66 7.66
CA ALA A 121 7.74 -0.77 7.57
C ALA A 121 8.05 -0.11 8.92
N MET A 122 7.04 0.41 9.62
CA MET A 122 7.19 0.97 10.96
C MET A 122 7.78 -0.05 11.94
N ALA A 123 7.29 -1.29 11.89
CA ALA A 123 7.78 -2.35 12.75
C ALA A 123 9.23 -2.76 12.43
N ILE A 124 9.59 -2.90 11.15
CA ILE A 124 10.97 -3.13 10.71
C ILE A 124 11.92 -2.04 11.23
N LEU A 125 11.53 -0.77 11.11
CA LEU A 125 12.34 0.34 11.61
C LEU A 125 12.45 0.34 13.13
N GLY A 126 11.37 -0.05 13.82
CA GLY A 126 11.36 -0.30 15.25
C GLY A 126 12.40 -1.33 15.66
N ASP A 127 12.47 -2.44 14.93
CA ASP A 127 13.35 -3.57 15.24
C ASP A 127 14.84 -3.25 14.95
N VAL A 128 15.12 -2.43 13.92
CA VAL A 128 16.50 -2.19 13.43
C VAL A 128 17.16 -0.96 14.05
N TYR A 129 16.41 0.09 14.38
CA TYR A 129 16.98 1.33 14.92
C TYR A 129 16.98 1.35 16.46
N PRO A 130 18.08 1.81 17.09
CA PRO A 130 18.13 1.97 18.53
C PRO A 130 17.11 3.02 19.00
N PRO A 131 16.63 2.94 20.27
CA PRO A 131 15.56 3.80 20.77
C PRO A 131 15.77 5.31 20.52
N GLN A 132 17.01 5.79 20.62
CA GLN A 132 17.37 7.19 20.45
C GLN A 132 17.26 7.68 19.00
N LYS A 133 17.38 6.79 18.00
CA LYS A 133 17.28 7.12 16.57
C LYS A 133 15.96 6.68 15.94
N ARG A 134 15.15 5.90 16.67
CA ARG A 134 13.89 5.34 16.20
C ARG A 134 12.90 6.44 15.82
N ALA A 135 12.78 7.49 16.64
CA ALA A 135 11.91 8.62 16.36
C ALA A 135 12.27 9.32 15.03
N THR A 136 13.56 9.53 14.78
CA THR A 136 14.04 10.11 13.51
C THR A 136 13.75 9.20 12.32
N ALA A 137 13.95 7.89 12.46
CA ALA A 137 13.68 6.93 11.39
C ALA A 137 12.18 6.87 11.04
N LEU A 138 11.30 6.78 12.04
CA LEU A 138 9.85 6.81 11.86
C LEU A 138 9.36 8.16 11.32
N GLY A 139 9.92 9.27 11.80
CA GLY A 139 9.63 10.60 11.26
C GLY A 139 10.06 10.74 9.79
N THR A 140 11.18 10.13 9.40
CA THR A 140 11.62 10.10 8.00
C THR A 140 10.67 9.27 7.14
N LEU A 141 10.23 8.11 7.65
CA LEU A 141 9.21 7.29 6.96
C LEU A 141 7.91 8.08 6.76
N GLY A 142 7.43 8.77 7.80
CA GLY A 142 6.23 9.62 7.70
C GLY A 142 6.40 10.83 6.77
N ALA A 143 7.58 11.42 6.70
CA ALA A 143 7.88 12.49 5.73
C ALA A 143 7.86 11.96 4.28
N ILE A 144 8.37 10.74 4.06
CA ILE A 144 8.35 10.10 2.74
C ILE A 144 6.92 9.70 2.34
N ASP A 145 6.16 9.16 3.29
CA ASP A 145 4.73 8.87 3.11
C ASP A 145 3.98 10.13 2.67
N THR A 146 4.04 11.21 3.46
CA THR A 146 3.37 12.48 3.13
C THR A 146 3.87 13.12 1.83
N ALA A 147 5.15 12.96 1.47
CA ALA A 147 5.65 13.36 0.16
C ALA A 147 4.98 12.57 -0.98
N GLY A 148 4.73 11.27 -0.79
CA GLY A 148 3.98 10.45 -1.74
C GLY A 148 2.54 10.94 -1.95
N TRP A 149 1.85 11.36 -0.89
CA TRP A 149 0.50 11.94 -0.99
C TRP A 149 0.44 13.21 -1.85
N VAL A 150 1.49 14.02 -1.80
CA VAL A 150 1.61 15.24 -2.63
C VAL A 150 2.02 14.88 -4.06
N TRP A 151 2.87 13.87 -4.21
CA TRP A 151 3.39 13.44 -5.51
C TRP A 151 2.29 12.84 -6.40
N GLY A 152 1.40 12.02 -5.83
CA GLY A 152 0.32 11.34 -6.57
C GLY A 152 -0.50 12.26 -7.45
N PRO A 153 -1.11 13.34 -6.94
CA PRO A 153 -1.89 14.25 -7.76
C PRO A 153 -1.07 14.99 -8.83
N LEU A 154 0.17 15.38 -8.52
CA LEU A 154 1.04 16.10 -9.46
C LEU A 154 1.43 15.22 -10.65
N TYR A 155 1.83 13.99 -10.35
CA TYR A 155 2.22 13.02 -11.35
C TYR A 155 1.01 12.48 -12.13
N GLY A 156 -0.12 12.23 -11.45
CA GLY A 156 -1.38 11.83 -12.07
C GLY A 156 -1.90 12.86 -13.08
N ALA A 157 -1.80 14.16 -12.77
CA ALA A 157 -2.14 15.23 -13.70
C ALA A 157 -1.25 15.24 -14.95
N LEU A 158 0.01 14.85 -14.83
CA LEU A 158 0.92 14.71 -15.97
C LEU A 158 0.55 13.50 -16.83
N LEU A 159 0.23 12.36 -16.20
CA LEU A 159 -0.20 11.15 -16.88
C LEU A 159 -1.44 11.40 -17.74
N ILE A 160 -2.52 11.93 -17.17
CA ILE A 160 -3.76 12.18 -17.92
C ILE A 160 -3.59 13.23 -19.03
N ARG A 161 -2.57 14.09 -18.94
CA ARG A 161 -2.29 15.10 -19.96
C ARG A 161 -1.62 14.51 -21.20
N TYR A 162 -0.75 13.51 -21.04
CA TYR A 162 0.10 12.99 -22.13
C TYR A 162 -0.16 11.52 -22.47
N LEU A 163 -0.80 10.79 -21.56
CA LEU A 163 -1.06 9.36 -21.60
C LEU A 163 -2.49 9.10 -21.11
N SER A 164 -2.78 7.85 -20.76
CA SER A 164 -4.05 7.41 -20.19
C SER A 164 -3.89 6.98 -18.73
N TRP A 165 -4.99 6.82 -18.00
CA TRP A 165 -4.97 6.55 -16.56
C TRP A 165 -4.37 5.16 -16.22
N GLU A 166 -4.44 4.19 -17.13
CA GLU A 166 -3.91 2.83 -16.95
C GLU A 166 -2.39 2.85 -16.74
N TRP A 167 -1.69 3.86 -17.29
CA TRP A 167 -0.25 4.01 -17.17
C TRP A 167 0.24 4.17 -15.73
N GLN A 168 -0.60 4.69 -14.83
CA GLN A 168 -0.29 4.70 -13.40
C GLN A 168 0.01 3.28 -12.91
N PHE A 169 -0.90 2.36 -13.22
CA PHE A 169 -0.80 0.97 -12.79
C PHE A 169 0.31 0.23 -13.52
N TYR A 170 0.53 0.51 -14.81
CA TYR A 170 1.68 -0.04 -15.53
C TYR A 170 3.02 0.40 -14.95
N LEU A 171 3.13 1.62 -14.44
CA LEU A 171 4.36 2.14 -13.84
C LEU A 171 4.57 1.64 -12.41
N ASN A 172 3.49 1.31 -11.70
CA ASN A 172 3.57 0.59 -10.45
C ASN A 172 4.19 -0.82 -10.58
N ILE A 173 4.06 -1.48 -11.74
CA ILE A 173 4.62 -2.82 -11.96
C ILE A 173 6.15 -2.85 -11.80
N PRO A 174 6.95 -2.09 -12.58
CA PRO A 174 8.40 -2.08 -12.43
C PRO A 174 8.85 -1.53 -11.07
N LEU A 175 8.13 -0.55 -10.51
CA LEU A 175 8.42 -0.02 -9.16
C LEU A 175 8.23 -1.11 -8.09
N SER A 176 7.16 -1.88 -8.17
CA SER A 176 6.89 -2.98 -7.24
C SER A 176 7.93 -4.09 -7.39
N LEU A 177 8.31 -4.45 -8.62
CA LEU A 177 9.35 -5.44 -8.87
C LEU A 177 10.70 -5.01 -8.29
N LEU A 178 11.08 -3.74 -8.45
CA LEU A 178 12.25 -3.15 -7.80
C LEU A 178 12.15 -3.21 -6.28
N GLY A 179 11.00 -2.83 -5.72
CA GLY A 179 10.73 -2.91 -4.28
C GLY A 179 10.84 -4.34 -3.75
N ILE A 180 10.29 -5.33 -4.47
CA ILE A 180 10.36 -6.75 -4.13
C ILE A 180 11.80 -7.22 -4.14
N ALA A 181 12.55 -6.92 -5.20
CA ALA A 181 13.95 -7.30 -5.31
C ALA A 181 14.77 -6.68 -4.16
N ALA A 182 14.63 -5.37 -3.94
CA ALA A 182 15.32 -4.68 -2.85
C ALA A 182 14.95 -5.26 -1.49
N ALA A 183 13.67 -5.42 -1.19
CA ALA A 183 13.18 -6.01 0.06
C ALA A 183 13.69 -7.44 0.26
N TRP A 184 13.70 -8.25 -0.80
CA TRP A 184 14.16 -9.63 -0.75
C TRP A 184 15.63 -9.72 -0.33
N TRP A 185 16.50 -8.85 -0.85
CA TRP A 185 17.93 -8.87 -0.54
C TRP A 185 18.29 -8.11 0.74
N VAL A 186 17.74 -6.92 0.93
CA VAL A 186 18.10 -6.00 2.02
C VAL A 186 17.57 -6.50 3.37
N LEU A 187 16.35 -7.05 3.39
CA LEU A 187 15.68 -7.49 4.63
C LEU A 187 16.02 -8.93 5.02
N ARG A 188 16.93 -9.61 4.30
CA ARG A 188 17.26 -11.03 4.54
C ARG A 188 17.84 -11.30 5.93
N ASP A 189 18.55 -10.32 6.48
CA ASP A 189 19.31 -10.42 7.73
C ASP A 189 18.52 -9.86 8.92
N LEU A 190 17.21 -9.60 8.75
CA LEU A 190 16.36 -9.17 9.85
C LEU A 190 16.24 -10.26 10.93
N PRO A 191 16.20 -9.88 12.23
CA PRO A 191 15.94 -10.83 13.30
C PRO A 191 14.64 -11.58 13.04
N GLN A 192 14.67 -12.91 13.10
CA GLN A 192 13.44 -13.70 13.02
C GLN A 192 12.64 -13.59 14.33
N PRO A 193 11.30 -13.73 14.27
CA PRO A 193 10.49 -13.69 15.48
C PRO A 193 10.91 -14.77 16.48
N ALA A 194 11.34 -14.36 17.67
CA ALA A 194 11.74 -15.29 18.74
C ALA A 194 10.55 -15.95 19.47
N HIS A 195 9.30 -15.52 19.18
CA HIS A 195 8.10 -16.02 19.83
C HIS A 195 6.94 -16.21 18.83
N ARG A 196 6.36 -17.41 18.82
CA ARG A 196 5.11 -17.73 18.12
C ARG A 196 3.93 -17.15 18.91
N ALA A 197 3.65 -15.85 18.77
CA ALA A 197 2.41 -15.32 19.34
C ALA A 197 1.18 -15.92 18.61
N ARG A 198 0.06 -16.13 19.32
CA ARG A 198 -1.18 -16.65 18.72
C ARG A 198 -1.98 -15.50 18.09
N ILE A 199 -2.64 -15.73 16.96
CA ILE A 199 -3.55 -14.74 16.34
C ILE A 199 -4.76 -14.56 17.25
N ASP A 200 -5.06 -13.30 17.62
CA ASP A 200 -6.27 -12.93 18.37
C ASP A 200 -7.38 -12.58 17.37
N TRP A 201 -8.04 -13.62 16.88
CA TRP A 201 -9.18 -13.52 15.98
C TRP A 201 -10.35 -12.69 16.54
N PRO A 202 -10.70 -12.79 17.84
CA PRO A 202 -11.72 -11.93 18.45
C PRO A 202 -11.41 -10.43 18.33
N GLY A 203 -10.22 -9.98 18.74
CA GLY A 203 -9.86 -8.56 18.68
C GLY A 203 -9.83 -8.02 17.25
N THR A 204 -9.41 -8.87 16.31
CA THR A 204 -9.37 -8.58 14.88
C THR A 204 -10.77 -8.40 14.29
N ALA A 205 -11.71 -9.28 14.64
CA ALA A 205 -13.11 -9.17 14.22
C ALA A 205 -13.78 -7.90 14.79
N VAL A 206 -13.53 -7.58 16.07
CA VAL A 206 -14.07 -6.37 16.71
C VAL A 206 -13.56 -5.10 16.03
N LEU A 207 -12.26 -5.01 15.72
CA LEU A 207 -11.67 -3.87 15.02
C LEU A 207 -12.28 -3.68 13.63
N THR A 208 -12.48 -4.78 12.89
CA THR A 208 -13.10 -4.76 11.56
C THR A 208 -14.53 -4.28 11.62
N ILE A 209 -15.32 -4.80 12.58
CA ILE A 209 -16.71 -4.41 12.78
C ILE A 209 -16.81 -2.94 13.18
N CYS A 210 -15.95 -2.45 14.08
CA CYS A 210 -15.91 -1.03 14.45
C CYS A 210 -15.58 -0.14 13.24
N LEU A 211 -14.56 -0.48 12.45
CA LEU A 211 -14.19 0.30 11.27
C LEU A 211 -15.29 0.31 10.20
N LEU A 212 -15.97 -0.82 9.99
CA LEU A 212 -17.13 -0.90 9.09
C LEU A 212 -18.29 -0.06 9.62
N SER A 213 -18.55 -0.07 10.93
CA SER A 213 -19.65 0.69 11.55
C SER A 213 -19.44 2.20 11.58
N LEU A 214 -18.18 2.66 11.56
CA LEU A 214 -17.86 4.09 11.54
C LEU A 214 -18.00 4.72 10.14
N ASN A 215 -18.06 3.89 9.09
CA ASN A 215 -18.16 4.33 7.69
C ASN A 215 -19.60 4.24 7.12
N VAL A 216 -20.60 4.02 7.97
CA VAL A 216 -22.03 4.02 7.64
C VAL A 216 -22.71 5.23 8.26
#